data_AF-A0A8J6RVM6-F1
#
_entry.id   AF-A0A8J6RVM6-F1
#
_cell.length_a   1.000
_cell.length_b   1.000
_cell.length_c   1.000
_cell.angle_alpha   90.00
_cell.angle_beta   90.00
_cell.angle_gamma   90.00
#
_symmetry.space_group_name_H-M   'P 1'
#
loop_
_entity.id
_entity.type
_entity.pdbx_description
1 polymer ?
#
loop_
_entity_poly.entity_id
_entity_poly.type
_entity_poly.pdbx_seq_one_letter_code
_entity_poly.pdbx_strand_id
1 'polypeptide(L)'
;MKTFLNYSALLSALALCGALPLASPTLAFDKDSIQNFNQRRNNDALLAQWRDTNRPSGQVQQLLNRIESRSDRFRENLDRALDESRLNGSNREDEINQYVRDFEVATNRLRDRYYNGQYVAADLQEVRRRANRIDNFMRRQRLGLGAERDWAAIRLDLNQLGRITNGVTRRYYLDRSY
;
A
#
# COMPACT_ATOMS: atom_id res chain seq x y z
N MET A 1 -30.89 -37.99 -12.80
CA MET A 1 -31.60 -38.41 -11.57
C MET A 1 -30.80 -37.92 -10.35
N LYS A 2 -31.27 -36.81 -9.75
CA LYS A 2 -31.21 -36.44 -8.32
C LYS A 2 -29.83 -36.24 -7.65
N THR A 3 -29.54 -35.19 -6.89
CA THR A 3 -30.16 -33.87 -6.57
C THR A 3 -29.13 -33.14 -5.70
N PHE A 4 -29.11 -31.81 -5.80
CA PHE A 4 -28.43 -30.88 -4.88
C PHE A 4 -28.85 -31.11 -3.40
N LEU A 5 -27.91 -31.01 -2.46
CA LEU A 5 -28.15 -30.81 -1.03
C LEU A 5 -27.51 -29.45 -0.66
N ASN A 6 -28.23 -28.34 -0.86
CA ASN A 6 -29.13 -27.66 0.07
C ASN A 6 -28.44 -27.05 1.31
N TYR A 7 -28.14 -25.75 1.17
CA TYR A 7 -28.12 -24.77 2.25
C TYR A 7 -29.53 -24.65 2.85
N SER A 8 -29.84 -25.37 3.93
CA SER A 8 -30.93 -25.04 4.87
C SER A 8 -31.11 -26.14 5.92
N ALA A 9 -30.38 -26.08 7.05
CA ALA A 9 -30.80 -26.70 8.32
C ALA A 9 -29.75 -26.45 9.41
N LEU A 10 -29.70 -25.24 9.96
CA LEU A 10 -29.34 -25.03 11.37
C LEU A 10 -30.26 -23.95 11.96
N LEU A 11 -31.57 -24.12 11.74
CA LEU A 11 -32.62 -23.50 12.54
C LEU A 11 -33.25 -24.61 13.36
N SER A 12 -32.83 -24.76 14.62
CA SER A 12 -33.69 -25.24 15.72
C SER A 12 -32.86 -25.49 16.98
N ALA A 13 -32.79 -24.49 17.86
CA ALA A 13 -32.58 -24.73 19.29
C ALA A 13 -33.76 -24.08 20.04
N LEU A 14 -34.74 -24.93 20.36
CA LEU A 14 -35.69 -24.89 21.47
C LEU A 14 -36.52 -23.61 21.70
N ALA A 15 -37.81 -23.68 21.32
CA ALA A 15 -38.87 -22.95 21.97
C ALA A 15 -39.95 -23.95 22.44
N LEU A 16 -39.93 -24.31 23.73
CA LEU A 16 -41.12 -24.80 24.42
C LEU A 16 -41.02 -24.48 25.92
N CYS A 17 -41.47 -23.30 26.31
CA CYS A 17 -42.03 -23.02 27.63
C CYS A 17 -42.81 -21.70 27.55
N GLY A 18 -44.12 -21.74 27.78
CA GLY A 18 -44.95 -20.55 27.84
C GLY A 18 -44.92 -19.92 29.23
N ALA A 19 -44.53 -18.65 29.32
CA ALA A 19 -44.94 -17.71 30.38
C ALA A 19 -44.46 -16.28 30.07
N LEU A 20 -45.44 -15.36 29.91
CA LEU A 20 -45.40 -13.89 30.07
C LEU A 20 -44.49 -13.03 29.14
N PRO A 21 -44.96 -11.87 28.64
CA PRO A 21 -44.20 -11.05 27.72
C PRO A 21 -43.24 -10.15 28.51
N LEU A 22 -42.05 -10.66 28.80
CA LEU A 22 -40.89 -9.79 28.94
C LEU A 22 -40.37 -9.55 27.53
N ALA A 23 -40.44 -8.32 27.06
CA ALA A 23 -39.78 -7.92 25.83
C ALA A 23 -38.28 -8.18 25.99
N SER A 24 -37.84 -9.36 25.58
CA SER A 24 -36.44 -9.59 25.25
C SER A 24 -36.09 -8.52 24.22
N PRO A 25 -35.06 -7.69 24.40
CA PRO A 25 -34.47 -7.03 23.25
C PRO A 25 -34.03 -8.19 22.36
N THR A 26 -34.82 -8.49 21.33
CA THR A 26 -34.36 -9.30 20.23
C THR A 26 -33.13 -8.55 19.77
N LEU A 27 -31.95 -9.10 20.05
CA LEU A 27 -30.73 -8.68 19.40
C LEU A 27 -31.05 -8.87 17.93
N ALA A 28 -31.50 -7.81 17.28
CA ALA A 28 -31.58 -7.72 15.85
C ALA A 28 -30.12 -7.83 15.41
N PHE A 29 -29.68 -9.07 15.19
CA PHE A 29 -28.42 -9.37 14.52
C PHE A 29 -28.61 -8.88 13.10
N ASP A 30 -28.35 -7.58 12.96
CA ASP A 30 -28.37 -6.89 11.70
C ASP A 30 -27.41 -7.59 10.74
N LYS A 31 -27.89 -7.86 9.54
CA LYS A 31 -27.14 -8.55 8.50
C LYS A 31 -25.82 -7.84 8.21
N ASP A 32 -25.80 -6.51 8.36
CA ASP A 32 -24.60 -5.71 8.16
C ASP A 32 -23.57 -5.94 9.28
N SER A 33 -24.01 -6.29 10.49
CA SER A 33 -23.13 -6.68 11.60
C SER A 33 -22.43 -8.02 11.34
N ILE A 34 -23.15 -9.00 10.78
CA ILE A 34 -22.58 -10.31 10.41
C ILE A 34 -21.62 -10.19 9.22
N GLN A 35 -21.98 -9.37 8.22
CA GLN A 35 -21.10 -9.10 7.07
C GLN A 35 -19.81 -8.41 7.55
N ASN A 36 -19.92 -7.39 8.41
CA ASN A 36 -18.77 -6.71 8.98
C ASN A 36 -17.88 -7.63 9.84
N PHE A 37 -18.47 -8.53 10.63
CA PHE A 37 -17.71 -9.50 11.43
C PHE A 37 -16.96 -10.52 10.56
N ASN A 38 -17.64 -11.10 9.57
CA ASN A 38 -17.03 -12.04 8.63
C ASN A 38 -15.94 -11.37 7.80
N GLN A 39 -16.15 -10.12 7.39
CA GLN A 39 -15.16 -9.37 6.63
C GLN A 39 -13.93 -9.02 7.47
N ARG A 40 -14.11 -8.63 8.75
CA ARG A 40 -12.98 -8.41 9.67
C ARG A 40 -12.18 -9.68 9.91
N ARG A 41 -12.86 -10.80 10.21
CA ARG A 41 -12.19 -12.09 10.42
C ARG A 41 -11.46 -12.59 9.18
N ASN A 42 -12.04 -12.40 8.00
CA ASN A 42 -11.40 -12.70 6.72
C ASN A 42 -10.18 -11.80 6.49
N ASN A 43 -10.27 -10.51 6.79
CA ASN A 43 -9.13 -9.59 6.69
C ASN A 43 -8.00 -10.00 7.66
N ASP A 44 -8.33 -10.41 8.89
CA ASP A 44 -7.33 -10.84 9.87
C ASP A 44 -6.61 -12.12 9.42
N ALA A 45 -7.36 -13.09 8.86
CA ALA A 45 -6.79 -14.31 8.30
C ALA A 45 -5.91 -14.01 7.06
N LEU A 46 -6.35 -13.10 6.19
CA LEU A 46 -5.58 -12.66 5.03
C LEU A 46 -4.30 -11.91 5.44
N LEU A 47 -4.35 -11.08 6.49
CA LEU A 47 -3.19 -10.40 7.05
C LEU A 47 -2.21 -11.38 7.70
N ALA A 48 -2.71 -12.41 8.40
CA ALA A 48 -1.87 -13.45 8.99
C ALA A 48 -1.14 -14.28 7.92
N GLN A 49 -1.85 -14.70 6.88
CA GLN A 49 -1.27 -15.43 5.74
C GLN A 49 -0.32 -14.55 4.92
N TRP A 50 -0.64 -13.25 4.76
CA TRP A 50 0.25 -12.28 4.14
C TRP A 50 1.56 -12.14 4.91
N ARG A 51 1.50 -12.03 6.25
CA ARG A 51 2.71 -11.95 7.09
C ARG A 51 3.61 -13.16 6.94
N ASP A 52 3.02 -14.35 6.86
CA ASP A 52 3.80 -15.60 6.84
C ASP A 52 4.44 -15.85 5.47
N THR A 53 3.74 -15.52 4.39
CA THR A 53 4.24 -15.65 3.01
C THR A 53 5.11 -14.44 2.57
N ASN A 54 4.92 -13.26 3.18
CA ASN A 54 5.67 -12.03 2.90
C ASN A 54 6.45 -11.53 4.12
N ARG A 55 7.19 -12.45 4.77
CA ARG A 55 8.28 -12.01 5.65
C ARG A 55 9.15 -11.01 4.88
N PRO A 56 9.49 -9.84 5.47
CA PRO A 56 10.29 -8.85 4.77
C PRO A 56 11.56 -9.47 4.20
N SER A 57 11.61 -9.64 2.89
CA SER A 57 12.76 -10.23 2.24
C SER A 57 13.93 -9.24 2.25
N GLY A 58 15.14 -9.71 2.56
CA GLY A 58 16.33 -8.87 2.59
C GLY A 58 16.56 -8.12 1.27
N GLN A 59 16.16 -8.70 0.14
CA GLN A 59 16.24 -8.04 -1.18
C GLN A 59 15.35 -6.79 -1.27
N VAL A 60 14.12 -6.84 -0.78
CA VAL A 60 13.20 -5.69 -0.81
C VAL A 60 13.62 -4.66 0.24
N GLN A 61 14.10 -5.09 1.41
CA GLN A 61 14.64 -4.18 2.42
C GLN A 61 15.85 -3.39 1.88
N GLN A 62 16.80 -4.08 1.25
CA GLN A 62 17.94 -3.43 0.60
C GLN A 62 17.50 -2.45 -0.50
N LEU A 63 16.48 -2.81 -1.29
CA LEU A 63 15.93 -1.95 -2.33
C LEU A 63 15.28 -0.69 -1.74
N LEU A 64 14.50 -0.81 -0.67
CA LEU A 64 13.89 0.32 0.03
C LEU A 64 14.94 1.24 0.63
N ASN A 65 15.99 0.70 1.27
CA ASN A 65 17.11 1.48 1.79
C ASN A 65 17.86 2.23 0.67
N ARG A 66 18.04 1.60 -0.51
CA ARG A 66 18.64 2.28 -1.67
C ARG A 66 17.76 3.43 -2.17
N ILE A 67 16.44 3.23 -2.23
CA ILE A 67 15.50 4.28 -2.64
C ILE A 67 15.58 5.46 -1.69
N GLU A 68 15.56 5.24 -0.37
CA GLU A 68 15.69 6.29 0.64
C GLU A 68 17.00 7.06 0.49
N SER A 69 18.15 6.37 0.54
CA SER A 69 19.46 7.03 0.40
C SER A 69 19.63 7.78 -0.93
N ARG A 70 19.02 7.29 -2.02
CA ARG A 70 19.02 8.00 -3.30
C ARG A 70 18.07 9.19 -3.32
N SER A 71 16.95 9.12 -2.60
CA SER A 71 15.99 10.22 -2.46
C SER A 71 16.62 11.39 -1.71
N ASP A 72 17.32 11.11 -0.61
CA ASP A 72 18.03 12.15 0.16
C ASP A 72 19.08 12.87 -0.70
N ARG A 73 19.93 12.10 -1.41
CA ARG A 73 20.93 12.67 -2.33
C ARG A 73 20.28 13.43 -3.49
N PHE A 74 19.18 12.90 -4.03
CA PHE A 74 18.44 13.58 -5.09
C PHE A 74 17.90 14.92 -4.60
N ARG A 75 17.31 14.99 -3.39
CA ARG A 75 16.84 16.23 -2.79
C ARG A 75 17.97 17.25 -2.68
N GLU A 76 19.11 16.86 -2.12
CA GLU A 76 20.28 17.75 -1.96
C GLU A 76 20.83 18.25 -3.31
N ASN A 77 20.90 17.37 -4.32
CA ASN A 77 21.40 17.74 -5.64
C ASN A 77 20.38 18.55 -6.44
N LEU A 78 19.09 18.31 -6.24
CA LEU A 78 18.02 19.08 -6.85
C LEU A 78 17.97 20.49 -6.28
N ASP A 79 18.03 20.63 -4.95
CA ASP A 79 18.05 21.91 -4.24
C ASP A 79 19.19 22.81 -4.77
N ARG A 80 20.42 22.29 -4.79
CA ARG A 80 21.57 22.99 -5.39
C ARG A 80 21.36 23.32 -6.87
N ALA A 81 20.79 22.40 -7.65
CA ALA A 81 20.53 22.65 -9.07
C ALA A 81 19.44 23.71 -9.29
N LEU A 82 18.48 23.84 -8.36
CA LEU A 82 17.44 24.85 -8.40
C LEU A 82 18.00 26.23 -8.02
N ASP A 83 18.81 26.30 -6.97
CA ASP A 83 19.54 27.51 -6.54
C ASP A 83 20.40 28.11 -7.67
N GLU A 84 21.03 27.25 -8.48
CA GLU A 84 21.87 27.64 -9.62
C GLU A 84 21.07 27.91 -10.90
N SER A 85 19.75 27.73 -10.88
CA SER A 85 18.89 27.87 -12.06
C SER A 85 18.08 29.16 -12.06
N ARG A 86 17.38 29.41 -13.18
CA ARG A 86 16.38 30.47 -13.31
C ARG A 86 15.13 30.25 -12.44
N LEU A 87 15.01 29.11 -11.77
CA LEU A 87 13.90 28.79 -10.89
C LEU A 87 14.15 29.23 -9.44
N ASN A 88 15.38 29.65 -9.09
CA ASN A 88 15.72 30.12 -7.76
C ASN A 88 14.76 31.22 -7.29
N GLY A 89 14.16 31.03 -6.11
CA GLY A 89 13.19 31.91 -5.47
C GLY A 89 11.83 31.94 -6.15
N SER A 90 11.50 30.96 -6.99
CA SER A 90 10.23 30.92 -7.73
C SER A 90 9.23 29.93 -7.14
N ASN A 91 7.94 30.17 -7.35
CA ASN A 91 6.88 29.23 -6.96
C ASN A 91 7.07 27.82 -7.55
N ARG A 92 7.79 27.69 -8.67
CA ARG A 92 8.07 26.37 -9.29
C ARG A 92 9.11 25.59 -8.51
N GLU A 93 10.08 26.27 -7.90
CA GLU A 93 11.04 25.67 -6.98
C GLU A 93 10.33 25.16 -5.72
N ASP A 94 9.49 26.01 -5.11
CA ASP A 94 8.69 25.61 -3.95
C ASP A 94 7.81 24.39 -4.25
N GLU A 95 7.17 24.36 -5.42
CA GLU A 95 6.33 23.26 -5.87
C GLU A 95 7.12 21.96 -5.98
N ILE A 96 8.28 21.95 -6.65
CA ILE A 96 9.07 20.72 -6.78
C ILE A 96 9.67 20.30 -5.43
N ASN A 97 10.15 21.23 -4.60
CA ASN A 97 10.65 20.93 -3.27
C ASN A 97 9.56 20.28 -2.41
N GLN A 98 8.31 20.72 -2.52
CA GLN A 98 7.19 20.06 -1.86
C GLN A 98 6.96 18.64 -2.40
N TYR A 99 6.98 18.43 -3.71
CA TYR A 99 6.81 17.09 -4.29
C TYR A 99 7.90 16.11 -3.87
N VAL A 100 9.14 16.57 -3.72
CA VAL A 100 10.26 15.75 -3.24
C VAL A 100 10.09 15.40 -1.76
N ARG A 101 9.75 16.36 -0.90
CA ARG A 101 9.45 16.10 0.52
C ARG A 101 8.31 15.12 0.70
N ASP A 102 7.24 15.29 -0.06
CA ASP A 102 6.12 14.35 -0.05
C ASP A 102 6.60 12.96 -0.49
N PHE A 103 7.37 12.87 -1.58
CA PHE A 103 7.90 11.59 -2.04
C PHE A 103 8.71 10.87 -0.95
N GLU A 104 9.63 11.56 -0.26
CA GLU A 104 10.41 11.02 0.86
C GLU A 104 9.53 10.50 2.00
N VAL A 105 8.52 11.27 2.42
CA VAL A 105 7.56 10.84 3.46
C VAL A 105 6.84 9.55 3.05
N ALA A 106 6.45 9.42 1.78
CA ALA A 106 5.78 8.22 1.29
C ALA A 106 6.72 7.01 1.22
N THR A 107 7.97 7.19 0.81
CA THR A 107 8.97 6.10 0.79
C THR A 107 9.30 5.63 2.19
N ASN A 108 9.42 6.54 3.16
CA ASN A 108 9.64 6.20 4.57
C ASN A 108 8.46 5.42 5.13
N ARG A 109 7.23 5.89 4.90
CA ARG A 109 6.02 5.16 5.30
C ARG A 109 5.94 3.76 4.68
N LEU A 110 6.27 3.64 3.40
CA LEU A 110 6.31 2.34 2.70
C LEU A 110 7.33 1.40 3.36
N ARG A 111 8.54 1.89 3.62
CA ARG A 111 9.60 1.12 4.28
C ARG A 111 9.18 0.65 5.66
N ASP A 112 8.70 1.55 6.50
CA ASP A 112 8.35 1.24 7.88
C ASP A 112 7.20 0.22 7.92
N ARG A 113 6.17 0.38 7.08
CA ARG A 113 5.07 -0.58 6.98
C ARG A 113 5.55 -1.95 6.47
N TYR A 114 6.45 -1.95 5.49
CA TYR A 114 7.04 -3.18 4.99
C TYR A 114 7.83 -3.91 6.10
N TYR A 115 8.63 -3.18 6.88
CA TYR A 115 9.43 -3.77 7.97
C TYR A 115 8.56 -4.33 9.09
N ASN A 116 7.40 -3.71 9.33
CA ASN A 116 6.41 -4.18 10.29
C ASN A 116 5.54 -5.33 9.76
N GLY A 117 5.83 -5.88 8.57
CA GLY A 117 5.04 -6.96 7.98
C GLY A 117 3.60 -6.55 7.71
N GLN A 118 3.38 -5.29 7.32
CA GLN A 118 2.05 -4.78 6.99
C GLN A 118 1.81 -4.79 5.48
N TYR A 119 0.54 -4.81 5.09
CA TYR A 119 0.14 -4.70 3.68
C TYR A 119 0.48 -3.30 3.13
N VAL A 120 1.27 -3.26 2.04
CA VAL A 120 1.87 -2.01 1.51
C VAL A 120 1.37 -1.58 0.12
N ALA A 121 0.34 -2.21 -0.45
CA ALA A 121 -0.04 -1.91 -1.84
C ALA A 121 -0.50 -0.45 -2.01
N ALA A 122 -1.25 0.09 -1.05
CA ALA A 122 -1.66 1.49 -1.05
C ALA A 122 -0.47 2.45 -0.92
N ASP A 123 0.51 2.08 -0.10
CA ASP A 123 1.75 2.85 0.09
C ASP A 123 2.59 2.89 -1.19
N LEU A 124 2.74 1.75 -1.87
CA LEU A 124 3.44 1.67 -3.15
C LEU A 124 2.74 2.49 -4.24
N GLN A 125 1.40 2.48 -4.30
CA GLN A 125 0.66 3.32 -5.22
C GLN A 125 0.88 4.81 -4.94
N GLU A 126 0.92 5.20 -3.66
CA GLU A 126 1.19 6.58 -3.27
C GLU A 126 2.61 7.03 -3.67
N VAL A 127 3.62 6.20 -3.42
CA VAL A 127 5.00 6.43 -3.87
C VAL A 127 5.06 6.64 -5.39
N ARG A 128 4.37 5.80 -6.17
CA ARG A 128 4.31 5.94 -7.65
C ARG A 128 3.62 7.23 -8.08
N ARG A 129 2.52 7.61 -7.44
CA ARG A 129 1.81 8.87 -7.74
C ARG A 129 2.71 10.08 -7.54
N ARG A 130 3.44 10.12 -6.42
CA ARG A 130 4.39 11.20 -6.10
C ARG A 130 5.57 11.21 -7.06
N ALA A 131 6.12 10.03 -7.37
CA ALA A 131 7.20 9.89 -8.33
C ALA A 131 6.83 10.42 -9.73
N ASN A 132 5.59 10.21 -10.20
CA ASN A 132 5.14 10.73 -11.49
C ASN A 132 5.15 12.27 -11.56
N ARG A 133 4.89 12.96 -10.45
CA ARG A 133 4.94 14.43 -10.41
C ARG A 133 6.38 14.92 -10.60
N ILE A 134 7.33 14.32 -9.89
CA ILE A 134 8.76 14.61 -10.02
C ILE A 134 9.25 14.27 -11.43
N ASP A 135 8.83 13.12 -11.98
CA ASP A 135 9.23 12.70 -13.33
C ASP A 135 8.80 13.69 -14.41
N ASN A 136 7.57 14.20 -14.31
CA ASN A 136 7.07 15.21 -15.24
C ASN A 136 7.84 16.52 -15.12
N PHE A 137 8.26 16.91 -13.92
CA PHE A 137 9.08 18.09 -13.70
C PHE A 137 10.49 17.91 -14.30
N MET A 138 11.18 16.82 -13.95
CA MET A 138 12.53 16.52 -14.43
C MET A 138 12.61 16.31 -15.95
N ARG A 139 11.52 15.88 -16.60
CA ARG A 139 11.47 15.81 -18.08
C ARG A 139 11.36 17.18 -18.75
N ARG A 140 10.73 18.14 -18.08
CA ARG A 140 10.50 19.49 -18.61
C ARG A 140 11.65 20.44 -18.29
N GLN A 141 12.30 20.21 -17.15
CA GLN A 141 13.41 21.00 -16.66
C GLN A 141 14.68 20.16 -16.77
N ARG A 142 15.62 20.59 -17.63
CA ARG A 142 16.99 20.05 -17.61
C ARG A 142 17.73 20.71 -16.46
N LEU A 143 17.78 20.01 -15.33
CA LEU A 143 18.46 20.46 -14.13
C LEU A 143 19.80 19.71 -14.03
N GLY A 144 20.74 20.21 -13.23
CA GLY A 144 22.13 19.73 -13.22
C GLY A 144 22.30 18.20 -13.22
N LEU A 145 23.41 17.73 -13.82
CA LEU A 145 23.70 16.30 -14.07
C LEU A 145 23.55 15.39 -12.84
N GLY A 146 23.82 15.93 -11.64
CA GLY A 146 23.66 15.20 -10.37
C GLY A 146 22.21 14.80 -10.10
N ALA A 147 21.29 15.78 -10.15
CA ALA A 147 19.87 15.56 -9.89
C ALA A 147 19.24 14.62 -10.94
N GLU A 148 19.58 14.78 -12.22
CA GLU A 148 19.11 13.90 -13.29
C GLU A 148 19.57 12.45 -13.10
N ARG A 149 20.85 12.25 -12.77
CA ARG A 149 21.42 10.93 -12.52
C ARG A 149 20.77 10.24 -11.33
N ASP A 150 20.59 10.97 -10.23
CA ASP A 150 20.00 10.41 -9.01
C ASP A 150 18.52 10.06 -9.23
N TRP A 151 17.78 10.92 -9.94
CA TRP A 151 16.40 10.64 -10.33
C TRP A 151 16.27 9.39 -11.21
N ALA A 152 17.15 9.25 -12.20
CA ALA A 152 17.19 8.05 -13.05
C ALA A 152 17.43 6.78 -12.23
N ALA A 153 18.33 6.84 -11.24
CA ALA A 153 18.61 5.72 -10.33
C ALA A 153 17.39 5.35 -9.46
N ILE A 154 16.68 6.34 -8.90
CA ILE A 154 15.44 6.13 -8.14
C ILE A 154 14.38 5.45 -9.01
N ARG A 155 14.19 5.91 -10.25
CA ARG A 155 13.21 5.31 -11.18
C ARG A 155 13.50 3.84 -11.46
N LEU A 156 14.75 3.46 -11.63
CA LEU A 156 15.15 2.06 -11.81
C LEU A 156 14.79 1.22 -10.59
N ASP A 157 15.08 1.71 -9.39
CA ASP A 157 14.75 1.01 -8.14
C ASP A 157 13.22 0.88 -7.93
N LEU A 158 12.44 1.94 -8.19
CA LEU A 158 10.98 1.90 -8.09
C LEU A 158 10.36 0.90 -9.08
N ASN A 159 10.92 0.79 -10.29
CA ASN A 159 10.51 -0.21 -11.27
C ASN A 159 10.81 -1.63 -10.78
N GLN A 160 11.99 -1.86 -10.19
CA GLN A 160 12.34 -3.13 -9.59
C GLN A 160 11.41 -3.48 -8.43
N LEU A 161 11.10 -2.50 -7.56
CA LEU A 161 10.21 -2.68 -6.42
C LEU A 161 8.81 -3.07 -6.89
N GLY A 162 8.34 -2.42 -7.95
CA GLY A 162 7.07 -2.75 -8.57
C GLY A 162 7.00 -4.18 -9.13
N ARG A 163 8.06 -4.68 -9.74
CA ARG A 163 8.10 -6.05 -10.28
C ARG A 163 8.00 -7.09 -9.16
N ILE A 164 8.75 -6.90 -8.08
CA ILE A 164 8.78 -7.82 -6.94
C ILE A 164 7.41 -7.86 -6.25
N THR A 165 6.84 -6.69 -5.94
CA THR A 165 5.55 -6.57 -5.24
C THR A 165 4.34 -6.99 -6.08
N ASN A 166 4.35 -6.74 -7.40
CA ASN A 166 3.30 -7.23 -8.30
C ASN A 166 3.35 -8.76 -8.47
N GLY A 167 4.55 -9.36 -8.48
CA GLY A 167 4.73 -10.81 -8.53
C GLY A 167 4.19 -11.51 -7.27
N VAL A 168 4.43 -10.91 -6.10
CA VAL A 168 3.83 -11.33 -4.83
C VAL A 168 2.30 -11.27 -4.90
N THR A 169 1.74 -10.14 -5.35
CA THR A 169 0.28 -9.93 -5.44
C THR A 169 -0.40 -10.93 -6.38
N ARG A 170 0.20 -11.25 -7.54
CA ARG A 170 -0.38 -12.19 -8.51
C ARG A 170 -0.46 -13.64 -7.96
N ARG A 171 0.50 -14.07 -7.13
CA ARG A 171 0.51 -15.40 -6.53
C ARG A 171 -0.69 -15.62 -5.57
N TYR A 172 -1.15 -14.57 -4.89
CA TYR A 172 -2.33 -14.63 -4.02
C TYR A 172 -3.66 -14.85 -4.76
N TYR A 173 -3.78 -14.37 -6.00
CA TYR A 173 -5.02 -14.52 -6.76
C TYR A 173 -5.09 -15.83 -7.54
N LEU A 174 -3.95 -16.41 -7.93
CA LEU A 174 -3.92 -17.66 -8.70
C LEU A 174 -4.15 -18.91 -7.84
N ASP A 175 -3.68 -18.92 -6.59
CA ASP A 175 -3.82 -20.06 -5.64
C ASP A 175 -5.24 -20.24 -5.07
N ARG A 176 -6.17 -19.32 -5.39
CA ARG A 176 -7.56 -19.34 -4.91
C ARG A 176 -8.58 -19.69 -6.01
N SER A 177 -8.10 -20.20 -7.14
CA SER A 177 -8.91 -20.46 -8.35
C SER A 177 -9.32 -21.93 -8.53
N TYR A 178 -9.12 -22.79 -7.53
CA TYR A 178 -9.46 -24.22 -7.59
C TYR A 178 -10.20 -24.68 -6.34
#